data_AF-A0A915EBF5-F1
#
_entry.id   AF-A0A915EBF5-F1
#
_cell.length_a   1.000
_cell.length_b   1.000
_cell.length_c   1.000
_cell.angle_alpha   90.00
_cell.angle_beta   90.00
_cell.angle_gamma   90.00
#
_symmetry.space_group_name_H-M   'P 1'
#
loop_
_entity.id
_entity.type
_entity.pdbx_description
1 polymer ?
#
loop_
_entity_poly.entity_id
_entity_poly.type
_entity_poly.pdbx_seq_one_letter_code
_entity_poly.pdbx_strand_id
1 'polypeptide(L)'
;MPPTSGPVLPSTAAIIERHVDVDELIEDYAWRMFKDMIGFKKASNLDGFKHLEKEEAEFTINRKRLNLVHDEPSYRNVQQTGHNPSTLFKSVFTNNTSESQAYSLKMERTTESICGVAREQGFAFGAEAELSLKTPCEIAELKTNFKYENHFNTLQENIKSEALTWGVDNNIIVPGGGQIEASVVVEELSYSGHYTLISNLSGMVSVTITRIRDGVLVLPLSFNIATVFQHYLTKNDPRLKGVVTMENNKVKLTSKGTCHFQFAVKQHIELNDVKGRRNNANTHGSNFNYAAPYPVTSPTHPPPNSEMARINFLQQH
;
A
#
# COMPACT_ATOMS: atom_id res chain seq x y z
N MET A 1 -3.57 11.92 -31.44
CA MET A 1 -4.00 12.07 -30.03
C MET A 1 -2.74 12.40 -29.24
N PRO A 2 -2.71 13.47 -28.42
CA PRO A 2 -1.59 13.69 -27.52
C PRO A 2 -1.67 12.66 -26.38
N PRO A 3 -0.54 12.28 -25.77
CA PRO A 3 -0.55 11.42 -24.59
C PRO A 3 -1.23 12.17 -23.45
N THR A 4 -2.22 11.53 -22.82
CA THR A 4 -2.84 11.96 -21.57
C THR A 4 -1.74 12.12 -20.52
N SER A 5 -1.55 13.34 -20.04
CA SER A 5 -0.68 13.65 -18.91
C SER A 5 -1.09 12.79 -17.72
N GLY A 6 -0.21 11.88 -17.31
CA GLY A 6 -0.34 11.17 -16.05
C GLY A 6 -0.39 12.15 -14.87
N PRO A 7 -0.81 11.69 -13.68
CA PRO A 7 -0.88 12.52 -12.50
C PRO A 7 0.51 13.10 -12.21
N VAL A 8 0.63 14.44 -12.29
CA VAL A 8 1.81 15.17 -11.87
C VAL A 8 1.80 15.19 -10.35
N LEU A 9 2.65 14.38 -9.73
CA LEU A 9 2.93 14.49 -8.30
C LEU A 9 3.38 15.92 -8.00
N PRO A 10 2.89 16.54 -6.91
CA PRO A 10 3.32 17.88 -6.55
C PRO A 10 4.85 17.92 -6.40
N SER A 11 5.45 18.90 -7.07
CA SER A 11 6.88 19.24 -7.04
C SER A 11 7.43 19.09 -5.62
N THR A 12 8.46 18.26 -5.49
CA THR A 12 9.23 17.96 -4.29
C THR A 12 9.94 19.21 -3.76
N ALA A 13 9.20 20.13 -3.15
CA ALA A 13 9.78 21.03 -2.18
C ALA A 13 10.33 20.14 -1.06
N ALA A 14 11.62 20.26 -0.75
CA ALA A 14 12.36 19.37 0.14
C ALA A 14 11.63 19.19 1.48
N ILE A 15 10.79 18.15 1.56
CA ILE A 15 10.35 17.59 2.81
C ILE A 15 11.63 17.04 3.43
N ILE A 16 12.01 17.56 4.60
CA ILE A 16 13.07 16.93 5.39
C ILE A 16 12.52 15.58 5.77
N GLU A 17 12.83 14.57 4.98
CA GLU A 17 12.50 13.18 5.20
C GLU A 17 13.05 12.77 6.57
N ARG A 18 12.16 12.53 7.52
CA ARG A 18 12.53 12.12 8.89
C ARG A 18 12.46 10.61 8.98
N HIS A 19 13.49 9.97 8.46
CA HIS A 19 13.66 8.53 8.53
C HIS A 19 14.70 8.16 9.58
N VAL A 20 14.32 7.28 10.50
CA VAL A 20 15.25 6.69 11.48
C VAL A 20 15.85 5.42 10.88
N ASP A 21 17.17 5.38 10.75
CA ASP A 21 17.88 4.12 10.48
C ASP A 21 18.06 3.37 11.81
N VAL A 22 17.35 2.24 11.95
CA VAL A 22 17.40 1.44 13.19
C VAL A 22 18.74 0.71 13.31
N ASP A 23 19.35 0.30 12.19
CA ASP A 23 20.63 -0.40 12.23
C ASP A 23 21.75 0.55 12.65
N GLU A 24 21.79 1.76 12.11
CA GLU A 24 22.76 2.79 12.50
C GLU A 24 22.75 3.03 14.01
N LEU A 25 21.55 3.11 14.62
CA LEU A 25 21.40 3.25 16.07
C LEU A 25 21.91 2.04 16.84
N ILE A 26 21.69 0.83 16.33
CA ILE A 26 22.17 -0.41 16.94
C ILE A 26 23.71 -0.48 16.86
N GLU A 27 24.31 -0.11 15.73
CA GLU A 27 25.75 -0.07 15.53
C GLU A 27 26.42 0.96 16.43
N ASP A 28 25.91 2.20 16.46
CA ASP A 28 26.38 3.26 17.34
C ASP A 28 26.35 2.82 18.81
N TYR A 29 25.27 2.14 19.21
CA TYR A 29 25.12 1.64 20.57
C TYR A 29 26.12 0.53 20.87
N ALA A 30 26.28 -0.43 19.97
CA ALA A 30 27.25 -1.52 20.09
C ALA A 30 28.69 -0.99 20.19
N TRP A 31 29.05 -0.04 19.33
CA TRP A 31 30.36 0.60 19.32
C TRP A 31 30.66 1.31 20.64
N ARG A 32 29.69 2.05 21.16
CA ARG A 32 29.81 2.71 22.47
C ARG A 32 30.02 1.70 23.60
N MET A 33 29.25 0.62 23.62
CA MET A 33 29.41 -0.45 24.60
C MET A 33 30.81 -1.08 24.54
N PHE A 34 31.34 -1.27 23.33
CA PHE A 34 32.71 -1.75 23.12
C PHE A 34 33.77 -0.78 23.69
N LYS A 35 33.67 0.52 23.38
CA LYS A 35 34.61 1.53 23.92
C LYS A 35 34.51 1.63 25.44
N ASP A 36 33.30 1.56 26.00
CA ASP A 36 33.08 1.52 27.45
C ASP A 36 33.78 0.30 28.07
N MET A 37 33.65 -0.89 27.47
CA MET A 37 34.30 -2.12 27.94
C MET A 37 35.83 -2.07 27.90
N ILE A 38 36.42 -1.50 26.84
CA ILE A 38 37.88 -1.28 26.75
C ILE A 38 38.38 -0.32 27.83
N GLY A 39 37.57 0.68 28.19
CA GLY A 39 37.91 1.63 29.24
C GLY A 39 38.05 0.99 30.63
N PHE A 40 37.47 -0.20 30.86
CA PHE A 40 37.61 -0.92 32.11
C PHE A 40 38.91 -1.75 32.14
N LYS A 41 39.76 -1.49 33.14
CA LYS A 41 41.08 -2.11 33.37
C LYS A 41 41.13 -3.66 33.47
N LYS A 42 39.99 -4.35 33.37
CA LYS A 42 39.88 -5.82 33.50
C LYS A 42 39.69 -6.56 32.17
N ALA A 43 39.56 -5.85 31.05
CA ALA A 43 39.35 -6.49 29.74
C ALA A 43 40.68 -6.81 29.03
N SER A 44 41.52 -7.68 29.61
CA SER A 44 42.83 -8.07 29.03
C SER A 44 42.75 -8.56 27.58
N ASN A 45 41.62 -9.17 27.22
CA ASN A 45 41.41 -9.76 25.89
C ASN A 45 41.00 -8.71 24.83
N LEU A 46 40.62 -7.49 25.24
CA LEU A 46 40.26 -6.41 24.33
C LEU A 46 41.38 -5.37 24.14
N ASP A 47 42.50 -5.54 24.85
CA ASP A 47 43.62 -4.58 24.85
C ASP A 47 44.22 -4.37 23.45
N GLY A 48 44.29 -5.46 22.67
CA GLY A 48 44.76 -5.44 21.27
C GLY A 48 43.85 -4.69 20.28
N PHE A 49 42.67 -4.24 20.73
CA PHE A 49 41.71 -3.49 19.93
C PHE A 49 41.48 -2.06 20.44
N LYS A 50 42.30 -1.56 21.37
CA LYS A 50 42.21 -0.19 21.91
C LYS A 50 42.21 0.91 20.85
N HIS A 51 43.00 0.70 19.80
CA HIS A 51 43.16 1.63 18.68
C HIS A 51 42.26 1.30 17.49
N LEU A 52 41.29 0.38 17.65
CA LEU A 52 40.30 0.12 16.62
C LEU A 52 39.36 1.33 16.54
N GLU A 53 39.22 1.85 15.33
CA GLU A 53 38.25 2.89 14.98
C GLU A 53 36.99 2.28 14.37
N LYS A 54 35.87 3.03 14.39
CA LYS A 54 34.56 2.50 13.99
C LYS A 54 34.57 2.12 12.51
N GLU A 55 35.27 2.89 11.69
CA GLU A 55 35.39 2.73 10.24
C GLU A 55 36.20 1.48 9.85
N GLU A 56 37.00 0.95 10.77
CA GLU A 56 37.75 -0.29 10.59
C GLU A 56 37.00 -1.52 11.15
N ALA A 57 35.79 -1.30 11.67
CA ALA A 57 34.94 -2.32 12.24
C ALA A 57 33.74 -2.60 11.34
N GLU A 58 33.44 -3.88 11.15
CA GLU A 58 32.24 -4.36 10.52
C GLU A 58 31.25 -4.82 11.61
N PHE A 59 29.98 -4.46 11.42
CA PHE A 59 28.90 -4.80 12.33
C PHE A 59 27.96 -5.79 11.66
N THR A 60 27.91 -7.01 12.19
CA THR A 60 26.92 -8.00 11.76
C THR A 60 25.75 -8.02 12.74
N ILE A 61 24.59 -7.51 12.31
CA ILE A 61 23.36 -7.45 13.12
C ILE A 61 22.50 -8.69 12.86
N ASN A 62 22.24 -9.45 13.91
CA ASN A 62 21.30 -10.58 13.89
C ASN A 62 19.96 -10.18 14.51
N ARG A 63 18.94 -10.13 13.65
CA ARG A 63 17.56 -9.69 13.96
C ARG A 63 16.60 -10.83 14.26
N LYS A 64 17.05 -12.10 14.28
CA LYS A 64 16.17 -13.29 14.42
C LYS A 64 15.31 -13.31 15.69
N ARG A 65 15.70 -12.55 16.72
CA ARG A 65 14.99 -12.46 18.00
C ARG A 65 14.30 -11.10 18.20
N LEU A 66 14.17 -10.33 17.12
CA LEU A 66 13.35 -9.11 17.07
C LEU A 66 11.96 -9.46 16.55
N ASN A 67 10.97 -8.76 17.07
CA ASN A 67 9.57 -8.85 16.67
C ASN A 67 9.09 -7.44 16.35
N LEU A 68 8.70 -7.24 15.09
CA LEU A 68 8.11 -6.01 14.57
C LEU A 68 6.65 -6.30 14.23
N VAL A 69 5.74 -5.57 14.87
CA VAL A 69 4.29 -5.76 14.66
C VAL A 69 3.68 -4.42 14.30
N HIS A 70 3.01 -4.37 13.15
CA HIS A 70 2.28 -3.18 12.71
C HIS A 70 0.87 -3.16 13.29
N ASP A 71 0.48 -2.02 13.87
CA ASP A 71 -0.91 -1.76 14.25
C ASP A 71 -1.73 -1.42 12.99
N GLU A 72 -3.04 -1.26 13.13
CA GLU A 72 -3.85 -0.82 11.98
C GLU A 72 -3.55 0.63 11.61
N PRO A 73 -3.41 0.95 10.30
CA PRO A 73 -3.16 2.32 9.87
C PRO A 73 -4.37 3.19 10.19
N SER A 74 -4.11 4.35 10.79
CA SER A 74 -5.11 5.39 10.96
C SER A 74 -5.05 6.35 9.78
N TYR A 75 -6.22 6.66 9.23
CA TYR A 75 -6.36 7.58 8.11
C TYR A 75 -7.01 8.88 8.54
N ARG A 76 -6.58 9.99 7.93
CA ARG A 76 -7.16 11.32 8.16
C ARG A 76 -7.32 12.05 6.85
N ASN A 77 -8.38 12.87 6.78
CA ASN A 77 -8.70 13.69 5.61
C ASN A 77 -8.74 12.87 4.31
N VAL A 78 -9.23 11.62 4.38
CA VAL A 78 -9.45 10.83 3.17
C VAL A 78 -10.63 11.44 2.45
N GLN A 79 -10.37 11.96 1.26
CA GLN A 79 -11.38 12.61 0.44
C GLN A 79 -11.31 12.07 -0.97
N GLN A 80 -12.47 11.98 -1.61
CA GLN A 80 -12.53 11.72 -3.03
C GLN A 80 -11.95 12.93 -3.78
N THR A 81 -10.86 12.69 -4.48
CA THR A 81 -10.10 13.70 -5.25
C THR A 81 -10.37 13.63 -6.74
N GLY A 82 -10.96 12.52 -7.21
CA GLY A 82 -11.28 12.33 -8.62
C GLY A 82 -12.46 11.40 -8.83
N HIS A 83 -13.24 11.70 -9.86
CA HIS A 83 -14.21 10.80 -10.48
C HIS A 83 -14.06 10.96 -11.97
N ASN A 84 -13.45 9.96 -12.60
CA ASN A 84 -13.13 10.03 -14.02
C ASN A 84 -13.83 8.86 -14.73
N PRO A 85 -15.00 9.09 -15.33
CA PRO A 85 -15.57 8.14 -16.27
C PRO A 85 -14.68 8.10 -17.52
N SER A 86 -14.16 6.93 -17.84
CA SER A 86 -13.35 6.69 -19.03
C SER A 86 -14.11 5.79 -20.00
N THR A 87 -14.33 6.27 -21.23
CA THR A 87 -14.84 5.41 -22.30
C THR A 87 -13.70 4.55 -22.81
N LEU A 88 -13.74 3.27 -22.49
CA LEU A 88 -12.69 2.31 -22.86
C LEU A 88 -12.84 1.81 -24.30
N PHE A 89 -14.07 1.83 -24.82
CA PHE A 89 -14.40 1.30 -26.13
C PHE A 89 -15.65 1.96 -26.71
N LYS A 90 -15.65 2.14 -28.03
CA LYS A 90 -16.81 2.58 -28.82
C LYS A 90 -16.94 1.72 -30.06
N SER A 91 -18.17 1.28 -30.37
CA SER A 91 -18.49 0.59 -31.61
C SER A 91 -19.84 1.05 -32.14
N VAL A 92 -19.95 1.19 -33.47
CA VAL A 92 -21.20 1.56 -34.14
C VAL A 92 -21.77 0.35 -34.87
N PHE A 93 -22.99 -0.02 -34.53
CA PHE A 93 -23.75 -1.09 -35.16
C PHE A 93 -24.74 -0.47 -36.14
N THR A 94 -24.67 -0.89 -37.41
CA THR A 94 -25.49 -0.34 -38.49
C THR A 94 -26.41 -1.40 -39.05
N ASN A 95 -27.72 -1.12 -39.07
CA ASN A 95 -28.70 -2.00 -39.67
C ASN A 95 -29.30 -1.33 -40.92
N ASN A 96 -28.88 -1.80 -42.11
CA ASN A 96 -29.38 -1.29 -43.38
C ASN A 96 -30.64 -2.02 -43.90
N THR A 97 -31.24 -2.89 -43.08
CA THR A 97 -32.45 -3.63 -43.46
C THR A 97 -33.71 -2.93 -42.94
N SER A 98 -34.89 -3.41 -43.35
CA SER A 98 -36.18 -2.86 -42.91
C SER A 98 -36.60 -3.32 -41.51
N GLU A 99 -36.08 -4.45 -41.06
CA GLU A 99 -36.44 -5.07 -39.78
C GLU A 99 -35.35 -4.85 -38.73
N SER A 100 -35.72 -4.89 -37.45
CA SER A 100 -34.74 -4.81 -36.35
C SER A 100 -33.79 -6.01 -36.35
N GLN A 101 -32.53 -5.78 -36.00
CA GLN A 101 -31.49 -6.81 -35.93
C GLN A 101 -30.79 -6.79 -34.57
N ALA A 102 -30.44 -7.97 -34.05
CA ALA A 102 -29.66 -8.11 -32.83
C ALA A 102 -28.19 -8.39 -33.15
N TYR A 103 -27.30 -7.59 -32.59
CA TYR A 103 -25.85 -7.73 -32.70
C TYR A 103 -25.27 -8.14 -31.36
N SER A 104 -24.35 -9.12 -31.34
CA SER A 104 -23.65 -9.51 -30.12
C SER A 104 -22.41 -8.63 -29.91
N LEU A 105 -22.31 -8.00 -28.74
CA LEU A 105 -21.15 -7.27 -28.26
C LEU A 105 -20.49 -8.11 -27.16
N LYS A 106 -19.32 -8.69 -27.50
CA LYS A 106 -18.46 -9.39 -26.57
C LYS A 106 -17.13 -8.67 -26.45
N MET A 107 -16.75 -8.32 -25.23
CA MET A 107 -15.51 -7.59 -24.98
C MET A 107 -14.91 -8.00 -23.63
N GLU A 108 -13.60 -8.03 -23.58
CA GLU A 108 -12.83 -8.14 -22.34
C GLU A 108 -11.87 -6.95 -22.24
N ARG A 109 -11.75 -6.36 -21.05
CA ARG A 109 -10.84 -5.24 -20.83
C ARG A 109 -10.25 -5.24 -19.43
N THR A 110 -8.97 -4.92 -19.32
CA THR A 110 -8.28 -4.81 -18.05
C THR A 110 -8.06 -3.35 -17.66
N THR A 111 -8.39 -2.99 -16.43
CA THR A 111 -8.11 -1.69 -15.79
C THR A 111 -7.07 -1.88 -14.68
N GLU A 112 -6.36 -0.82 -14.33
CA GLU A 112 -5.37 -0.85 -13.26
C GLU A 112 -5.89 -0.10 -12.03
N SER A 113 -5.80 -0.75 -10.86
CA SER A 113 -6.03 -0.13 -9.56
C SER A 113 -4.69 0.29 -8.98
N ILE A 114 -4.61 1.45 -8.37
CA ILE A 114 -3.35 2.03 -7.89
C ILE A 114 -3.45 2.31 -6.39
N CYS A 115 -2.42 1.92 -5.64
CA CYS A 115 -2.16 2.35 -4.28
C CYS A 115 -0.81 3.07 -4.24
N GLY A 116 -0.87 4.40 -4.08
CA GLY A 116 0.29 5.27 -3.90
C GLY A 116 0.49 5.65 -2.44
N VAL A 117 1.74 5.75 -2.02
CA VAL A 117 2.16 6.27 -0.71
C VAL A 117 3.31 7.24 -0.93
N ALA A 118 3.36 8.31 -0.17
CA ALA A 118 4.56 9.11 -0.04
C ALA A 118 4.89 9.21 1.44
N ARG A 119 6.02 8.60 1.83
CA ARG A 119 6.46 8.53 3.23
C ARG A 119 7.20 9.82 3.60
N GLU A 120 6.66 10.56 4.56
CA GLU A 120 7.23 11.83 5.04
C GLU A 120 8.06 11.60 6.32
N GLN A 121 7.64 10.61 7.10
CA GLN A 121 8.26 10.21 8.35
C GLN A 121 8.19 8.69 8.48
N GLY A 122 9.26 8.06 8.98
CA GLY A 122 9.24 6.63 9.25
C GLY A 122 10.58 6.10 9.73
N PHE A 123 10.82 4.82 9.48
CA PHE A 123 12.06 4.15 9.85
C PHE A 123 12.49 3.16 8.76
N ALA A 124 13.77 2.84 8.74
CA ALA A 124 14.35 1.75 7.98
C ALA A 124 14.89 0.71 8.96
N PHE A 125 14.76 -0.56 8.60
CA PHE A 125 15.14 -1.70 9.42
C PHE A 125 15.82 -2.74 8.53
N GLY A 126 17.16 -2.71 8.48
CA GLY A 126 17.90 -3.38 7.41
C GLY A 126 17.95 -2.54 6.13
N ALA A 127 18.07 -3.23 5.00
CA ALA A 127 17.93 -2.62 3.67
C ALA A 127 16.45 -2.32 3.31
N GLU A 128 15.51 -2.64 4.21
CA GLU A 128 14.09 -2.57 3.98
C GLU A 128 13.44 -1.52 4.91
N ALA A 129 12.40 -0.85 4.41
CA ALA A 129 11.57 0.06 5.18
C ALA A 129 10.14 -0.49 5.17
N GLU A 130 9.88 -1.41 6.10
CA GLU A 130 8.65 -2.18 6.20
C GLU A 130 7.44 -1.28 6.55
N LEU A 131 6.50 -1.15 5.61
CA LEU A 131 5.24 -0.43 5.80
C LEU A 131 4.10 -1.23 5.18
N SER A 132 3.16 -1.65 6.02
CA SER A 132 1.96 -2.36 5.57
C SER A 132 0.75 -1.44 5.72
N LEU A 133 0.16 -1.04 4.60
CA LEU A 133 -1.05 -0.21 4.57
C LEU A 133 -2.26 -1.02 4.11
N LYS A 134 -3.25 -1.11 4.98
CA LYS A 134 -4.59 -1.62 4.67
C LYS A 134 -5.44 -0.53 4.05
N THR A 135 -6.20 -0.81 3.00
CA THR A 135 -7.12 0.18 2.41
C THR A 135 -8.18 0.62 3.44
N PRO A 136 -8.54 1.92 3.49
CA PRO A 136 -9.64 2.41 4.33
C PRO A 136 -10.95 1.62 4.10
N CYS A 137 -11.76 1.41 5.15
CA CYS A 137 -12.97 0.58 5.08
C CYS A 137 -13.97 1.01 3.99
N GLU A 138 -14.17 2.32 3.81
CA GLU A 138 -15.03 2.90 2.76
C GLU A 138 -14.63 2.46 1.36
N ILE A 139 -13.33 2.22 1.15
CA ILE A 139 -12.74 1.78 -0.12
C ILE A 139 -12.78 0.26 -0.26
N ALA A 140 -12.58 -0.47 0.85
CA ALA A 140 -12.62 -1.93 0.88
C ALA A 140 -14.02 -2.48 0.54
N GLU A 141 -15.07 -1.80 1.00
CA GLU A 141 -16.46 -2.18 0.70
C GLU A 141 -16.82 -2.02 -0.79
N LEU A 142 -16.11 -1.15 -1.51
CA LEU A 142 -16.33 -0.91 -2.94
C LEU A 142 -15.67 -1.97 -3.85
N LYS A 143 -14.81 -2.85 -3.32
CA LYS A 143 -14.02 -3.79 -4.15
C LYS A 143 -13.93 -5.19 -3.55
N THR A 144 -14.47 -6.17 -4.27
CA THR A 144 -14.41 -7.60 -3.90
C THR A 144 -13.07 -8.29 -4.21
N ASN A 145 -12.16 -7.68 -4.98
CA ASN A 145 -10.93 -8.34 -5.47
C ASN A 145 -9.63 -7.52 -5.34
N PHE A 146 -9.62 -6.35 -4.69
CA PHE A 146 -8.37 -5.62 -4.45
C PHE A 146 -7.68 -6.18 -3.22
N LYS A 147 -6.35 -6.41 -3.27
CA LYS A 147 -5.61 -6.79 -2.06
C LYS A 147 -5.79 -5.72 -0.98
N TYR A 148 -6.50 -6.11 0.07
CA TYR A 148 -6.83 -5.26 1.21
C TYR A 148 -5.60 -4.65 1.87
N GLU A 149 -4.44 -5.32 1.78
CA GLU A 149 -3.17 -4.89 2.40
C GLU A 149 -2.05 -4.81 1.38
N ASN A 150 -1.33 -3.68 1.38
CA ASN A 150 -0.18 -3.40 0.53
C ASN A 150 1.08 -3.22 1.38
N HIS A 151 2.11 -4.03 1.10
CA HIS A 151 3.42 -3.97 1.78
C HIS A 151 4.41 -3.16 0.95
N PHE A 152 4.94 -2.08 1.47
CA PHE A 152 6.00 -1.28 0.85
C PHE A 152 7.30 -1.59 1.59
N ASN A 153 8.31 -2.08 0.87
CA ASN A 153 9.52 -2.61 1.50
C ASN A 153 10.73 -1.68 1.35
N THR A 154 10.61 -0.59 0.59
CA THR A 154 11.70 0.39 0.45
C THR A 154 11.18 1.80 0.69
N LEU A 155 12.09 2.76 0.91
CA LEU A 155 11.73 4.17 1.00
C LEU A 155 11.36 4.77 -0.35
N GLN A 156 11.81 4.16 -1.44
CA GLN A 156 11.62 4.66 -2.80
C GLN A 156 10.36 4.09 -3.47
N GLU A 157 9.91 2.90 -3.04
CA GLU A 157 8.69 2.28 -3.55
C GLU A 157 7.47 3.01 -3.00
N ASN A 158 6.84 3.78 -3.88
CA ASN A 158 5.75 4.69 -3.54
C ASN A 158 4.45 4.32 -4.25
N ILE A 159 4.43 3.33 -5.14
CA ILE A 159 3.26 2.98 -5.94
C ILE A 159 3.20 1.46 -6.15
N LYS A 160 2.04 0.87 -5.85
CA LYS A 160 1.67 -0.49 -6.23
C LYS A 160 0.42 -0.46 -7.11
N SER A 161 0.33 -1.40 -8.03
CA SER A 161 -0.81 -1.54 -8.90
C SER A 161 -1.29 -2.98 -9.06
N GLU A 162 -2.59 -3.12 -9.26
CA GLU A 162 -3.26 -4.41 -9.45
C GLU A 162 -4.24 -4.33 -10.63
N ALA A 163 -4.14 -5.30 -11.53
CA ALA A 163 -4.99 -5.38 -12.71
C ALA A 163 -6.34 -6.03 -12.38
N LEU A 164 -7.42 -5.42 -12.85
CA LEU A 164 -8.78 -5.95 -12.79
C LEU A 164 -9.33 -6.11 -14.19
N THR A 165 -9.80 -7.31 -14.51
CA THR A 165 -10.39 -7.63 -15.82
C THR A 165 -11.91 -7.59 -15.77
N TRP A 166 -12.49 -6.91 -16.74
CA TRP A 166 -13.92 -6.71 -16.95
C TRP A 166 -14.35 -7.43 -18.22
N GLY A 167 -15.45 -8.18 -18.15
CA GLY A 167 -16.05 -8.86 -19.28
C GLY A 167 -17.44 -8.29 -19.60
N VAL A 168 -17.73 -8.10 -20.87
CA VAL A 168 -19.04 -7.69 -21.38
C VAL A 168 -19.51 -8.74 -22.37
N ASP A 169 -20.73 -9.24 -22.19
CA ASP A 169 -21.46 -10.07 -23.16
C ASP A 169 -22.90 -9.57 -23.23
N ASN A 170 -23.22 -8.77 -24.25
CA ASN A 170 -24.52 -8.13 -24.41
C ASN A 170 -25.02 -8.23 -25.84
N ASN A 171 -26.35 -8.17 -26.01
CA ASN A 171 -26.99 -8.09 -27.34
C ASN A 171 -27.59 -6.70 -27.55
N ILE A 172 -27.20 -6.05 -28.65
CA ILE A 172 -27.64 -4.71 -29.04
C ILE A 172 -28.67 -4.83 -30.15
N ILE A 173 -29.86 -4.30 -29.92
CA ILE A 173 -30.94 -4.29 -30.91
C ILE A 173 -30.87 -2.99 -31.70
N VAL A 174 -30.63 -3.09 -33.00
CA VAL A 174 -30.57 -1.94 -33.91
C VAL A 174 -31.83 -1.92 -34.79
N PRO A 175 -32.65 -0.86 -34.75
CA PRO A 175 -33.83 -0.73 -35.61
C PRO A 175 -33.49 -0.74 -37.10
N GLY A 176 -34.47 -1.09 -37.94
CA GLY A 176 -34.31 -1.03 -39.40
C GLY A 176 -33.93 0.37 -39.90
N GLY A 177 -32.91 0.46 -40.75
CA GLY A 177 -32.32 1.71 -41.23
C GLY A 177 -31.56 2.54 -40.18
N GLY A 178 -31.36 1.99 -38.97
CA GLY A 178 -30.78 2.69 -37.83
C GLY A 178 -29.28 2.44 -37.63
N GLN A 179 -28.68 3.26 -36.78
CA GLN A 179 -27.32 3.07 -36.27
C GLN A 179 -27.30 3.33 -34.76
N ILE A 180 -26.68 2.43 -34.00
CA ILE A 180 -26.46 2.59 -32.56
C ILE A 180 -24.97 2.55 -32.25
N GLU A 181 -24.47 3.56 -31.55
CA GLU A 181 -23.15 3.57 -30.93
C GLU A 181 -23.26 2.96 -29.53
N ALA A 182 -22.50 1.90 -29.27
CA ALA A 182 -22.30 1.37 -27.94
C ALA A 182 -20.94 1.83 -27.39
N SER A 183 -20.97 2.49 -26.23
CA SER A 183 -19.79 2.93 -25.50
C SER A 183 -19.67 2.17 -24.18
N VAL A 184 -18.54 1.50 -23.96
CA VAL A 184 -18.25 0.87 -22.67
C VAL A 184 -17.54 1.90 -21.80
N VAL A 185 -18.17 2.26 -20.69
CA VAL A 185 -17.69 3.28 -19.76
C VAL A 185 -17.32 2.60 -18.45
N VAL A 186 -16.15 2.95 -17.93
CA VAL A 186 -15.72 2.57 -16.58
C VAL A 186 -15.56 3.83 -15.75
N GLU A 187 -16.18 3.83 -14.59
CA GLU A 187 -16.04 4.89 -13.60
C GLU A 187 -14.87 4.55 -12.66
N GLU A 188 -13.89 5.44 -12.59
CA GLU A 188 -12.79 5.37 -11.65
C GLU A 188 -12.94 6.42 -10.56
N LEU A 189 -12.74 6.01 -9.31
CA LEU A 189 -12.65 6.91 -8.16
C LEU A 189 -11.21 7.02 -7.71
N SER A 190 -10.83 8.24 -7.33
CA SER A 190 -9.54 8.53 -6.73
C SER A 190 -9.74 9.13 -5.35
N TYR A 191 -9.02 8.60 -4.36
CA TYR A 191 -8.99 9.08 -2.99
C TYR A 191 -7.58 9.52 -2.62
N SER A 192 -7.48 10.60 -1.86
CA SER A 192 -6.20 11.01 -1.28
C SER A 192 -6.40 11.39 0.18
N GLY A 193 -5.38 11.18 0.99
CA GLY A 193 -5.41 11.51 2.41
C GLY A 193 -4.07 11.33 3.09
N HIS A 194 -4.07 11.38 4.41
CA HIS A 194 -2.90 11.13 5.23
C HIS A 194 -3.05 9.82 5.99
N TYR A 195 -1.93 9.12 6.16
CA TYR A 195 -1.87 7.91 6.99
C TYR A 195 -0.94 8.11 8.19
N THR A 196 -1.20 7.37 9.25
CA THR A 196 -0.29 7.17 10.36
C THR A 196 -0.33 5.71 10.77
N LEU A 197 0.83 5.05 10.72
CA LEU A 197 1.03 3.67 11.12
C LEU A 197 1.95 3.61 12.34
N ILE A 198 1.54 2.89 13.37
CA ILE A 198 2.37 2.60 14.53
C ILE A 198 2.90 1.18 14.40
N SER A 199 4.20 1.01 14.60
CA SER A 199 4.87 -0.30 14.59
C SER A 199 5.56 -0.53 15.92
N ASN A 200 5.29 -1.67 16.54
CA ASN A 200 5.82 -2.05 17.83
C ASN A 200 7.05 -2.95 17.64
N LEU A 201 8.23 -2.45 17.99
CA LEU A 201 9.49 -3.18 17.92
C LEU A 201 9.89 -3.67 19.32
N SER A 202 10.18 -4.96 19.42
CA SER A 202 10.54 -5.62 20.68
C SER A 202 11.49 -6.78 20.47
N GLY A 203 12.09 -7.27 21.55
CA GLY A 203 12.95 -8.46 21.53
C GLY A 203 14.44 -8.15 21.72
N MET A 204 15.26 -9.12 21.35
CA MET A 204 16.72 -9.07 21.53
C MET A 204 17.40 -8.91 20.18
N VAL A 205 18.39 -8.03 20.12
CA VAL A 205 19.31 -7.90 18.98
C VAL A 205 20.68 -8.41 19.39
N SER A 206 21.33 -9.17 18.50
CA SER A 206 22.72 -9.59 18.68
C SER A 206 23.58 -8.89 17.63
N VAL A 207 24.68 -8.28 18.05
CA VAL A 207 25.62 -7.57 17.18
C VAL A 207 26.98 -8.21 17.34
N THR A 208 27.64 -8.51 16.22
CA THR A 208 29.02 -8.99 16.22
C THR A 208 29.90 -7.92 15.61
N ILE A 209 30.95 -7.51 16.33
CA ILE A 209 31.95 -6.56 15.85
C ILE A 209 33.16 -7.36 15.36
N THR A 210 33.52 -7.20 14.09
CA THR A 210 34.70 -7.80 13.44
C THR A 210 35.63 -6.71 12.93
N ARG A 211 36.94 -6.92 12.99
CA ARG A 211 37.90 -6.00 12.36
C ARG A 211 37.98 -6.30 10.87
N ILE A 212 37.77 -5.29 10.02
CA ILE A 212 37.68 -5.47 8.57
C ILE A 212 38.97 -6.04 7.97
N ARG A 213 40.13 -5.51 8.38
CA ARG A 213 41.44 -5.82 7.77
C ARG A 213 41.77 -7.32 7.76
N ASP A 214 41.38 -8.06 8.79
CA ASP A 214 41.74 -9.48 8.97
C ASP A 214 40.58 -10.37 9.42
N GLY A 215 39.36 -9.84 9.49
CA GLY A 215 38.15 -10.59 9.85
C GLY A 215 38.11 -11.06 11.31
N VAL A 216 39.01 -10.58 12.17
CA VAL A 216 39.09 -11.05 13.56
C VAL A 216 37.86 -10.60 14.34
N LEU A 217 37.22 -11.55 15.04
CA LEU A 217 36.14 -11.27 15.97
C LEU A 217 36.65 -10.42 17.14
N VAL A 218 36.07 -9.23 17.30
CA VAL A 218 36.40 -8.29 18.38
C VAL A 218 35.50 -8.53 19.58
N LEU A 219 34.18 -8.45 19.38
CA LEU A 219 33.23 -8.54 20.49
C LEU A 219 31.83 -8.93 20.00
N PRO A 220 31.26 -10.05 20.49
CA PRO A 220 29.84 -10.33 20.37
C PRO A 220 29.06 -9.63 21.49
N LEU A 221 27.96 -8.99 21.13
CA LEU A 221 27.08 -8.27 22.02
C LEU A 221 25.63 -8.71 21.83
N SER A 222 24.83 -8.64 22.87
CA SER A 222 23.39 -8.88 22.80
C SER A 222 22.63 -7.98 23.76
N PHE A 223 21.60 -7.32 23.25
CA PHE A 223 20.86 -6.31 24.00
C PHE A 223 19.36 -6.45 23.75
N ASN A 224 18.56 -5.97 24.70
CA ASN A 224 17.16 -5.72 24.44
C ASN A 224 17.04 -4.44 23.61
N ILE A 225 16.25 -4.47 22.53
CA ILE A 225 16.08 -3.32 21.64
C ILE A 225 15.49 -2.10 22.36
N ALA A 226 14.62 -2.33 23.35
CA ALA A 226 14.08 -1.28 24.20
C ALA A 226 15.18 -0.51 24.94
N THR A 227 16.23 -1.19 25.40
CA THR A 227 17.38 -0.56 26.09
C THR A 227 18.18 0.34 25.15
N VAL A 228 18.34 -0.07 23.88
CA VAL A 228 19.02 0.73 22.86
C VAL A 228 18.27 2.04 22.64
N PHE A 229 16.96 1.97 22.34
CA PHE A 229 16.16 3.18 22.10
C PHE A 229 15.98 4.04 23.35
N GLN A 230 15.79 3.44 24.52
CA GLN A 230 15.72 4.17 25.78
C GLN A 230 16.97 5.02 26.01
N HIS A 231 18.14 4.48 25.70
CA HIS A 231 19.41 5.21 25.82
C HIS A 231 19.40 6.51 24.99
N TYR A 232 19.03 6.42 23.71
CA TYR A 232 18.99 7.57 22.81
C TYR A 232 17.90 8.57 23.16
N LEU A 233 16.73 8.09 23.60
CA LEU A 233 15.63 8.96 24.05
C LEU A 233 16.01 9.74 25.31
N THR A 234 16.65 9.11 26.30
CA THR A 234 17.13 9.80 27.50
C THR A 234 18.20 10.86 27.17
N LYS A 235 18.95 10.67 26.08
CA LYS A 235 19.89 11.67 25.56
C LYS A 235 19.26 12.72 24.63
N ASN A 236 17.96 12.63 24.38
CA ASN A 236 17.24 13.50 23.45
C ASN A 236 17.87 13.50 22.04
N ASP A 237 18.22 12.31 21.53
CA ASP A 237 18.80 12.17 20.19
C ASP A 237 17.83 12.74 19.12
N PRO A 238 18.25 13.73 18.32
CA PRO A 238 17.38 14.40 17.37
C PRO A 238 16.86 13.47 16.26
N ARG A 239 17.57 12.38 15.95
CA ARG A 239 17.15 11.38 14.94
C ARG A 239 15.79 10.77 15.30
N LEU A 240 15.51 10.61 16.60
CA LEU A 240 14.30 9.94 17.08
C LEU A 240 13.05 10.83 17.09
N LYS A 241 13.22 12.14 16.95
CA LYS A 241 12.16 13.12 17.24
C LYS A 241 10.95 12.95 16.32
N GLY A 242 9.81 12.58 16.93
CA GLY A 242 8.54 12.41 16.24
C GLY A 242 8.34 11.03 15.62
N VAL A 243 9.42 10.25 15.46
CA VAL A 243 9.40 8.88 14.90
C VAL A 243 9.30 7.85 16.01
N VAL A 244 10.08 8.00 17.08
CA VAL A 244 10.20 6.97 18.13
C VAL A 244 9.63 7.46 19.44
N THR A 245 8.83 6.62 20.08
CA THR A 245 8.39 6.77 21.47
C THR A 245 8.55 5.45 22.22
N MET A 246 8.50 5.51 23.55
CA MET A 246 8.54 4.33 24.42
C MET A 246 7.23 4.23 25.19
N GLU A 247 6.65 3.03 25.22
CA GLU A 247 5.47 2.74 26.03
C GLU A 247 5.58 1.32 26.59
N ASN A 248 5.43 1.16 27.91
CA ASN A 248 5.46 -0.15 28.57
C ASN A 248 6.69 -1.02 28.18
N ASN A 249 7.87 -0.40 28.11
CA ASN A 249 9.13 -1.05 27.69
C ASN A 249 9.11 -1.63 26.26
N LYS A 250 8.23 -1.11 25.40
CA LYS A 250 8.18 -1.39 23.96
C LYS A 250 8.55 -0.14 23.17
N VAL A 251 9.27 -0.35 22.07
CA VAL A 251 9.62 0.73 21.13
C VAL A 251 8.45 0.91 20.18
N LYS A 252 7.90 2.12 20.13
CA LYS A 252 6.87 2.51 19.17
C LYS A 252 7.48 3.35 18.07
N LEU A 253 7.40 2.85 16.85
CA LEU A 253 7.87 3.48 15.62
C LEU A 253 6.67 4.05 14.87
N THR A 254 6.71 5.35 14.56
CA THR A 254 5.60 6.07 13.92
C THR A 254 5.98 6.44 12.50
N SER A 255 5.27 5.84 11.54
CA SER A 255 5.36 6.18 10.12
C SER A 255 4.18 7.05 9.72
N LYS A 256 4.44 8.14 9.00
CA LYS A 256 3.44 9.09 8.52
C LYS A 256 3.71 9.47 7.08
N GLY A 257 2.65 9.82 6.38
CA GLY A 257 2.77 10.32 5.02
C GLY A 257 1.41 10.56 4.40
N THR A 258 1.43 10.70 3.08
CA THR A 258 0.22 10.77 2.25
C THR A 258 -0.02 9.45 1.55
N CYS A 259 -1.29 9.15 1.29
CA CYS A 259 -1.70 8.01 0.51
C CYS A 259 -2.65 8.46 -0.60
N HIS A 260 -2.53 7.81 -1.75
CA HIS A 260 -3.39 7.96 -2.89
C HIS A 260 -3.94 6.60 -3.28
N PHE A 261 -5.22 6.51 -3.59
CA PHE A 261 -5.81 5.28 -4.05
C PHE A 261 -6.70 5.54 -5.26
N GLN A 262 -6.56 4.73 -6.31
CA GLN A 262 -7.37 4.84 -7.52
C GLN A 262 -7.95 3.49 -7.91
N PHE A 263 -9.25 3.48 -8.20
CA PHE A 263 -10.00 2.25 -8.36
C PHE A 263 -11.12 2.42 -9.37
N ALA A 264 -11.17 1.53 -10.37
CA ALA A 264 -12.39 1.29 -11.13
C ALA A 264 -13.48 0.71 -10.23
N VAL A 265 -14.65 1.36 -10.15
CA VAL A 265 -15.75 0.99 -9.24
C VAL A 265 -17.00 0.50 -9.97
N LYS A 266 -17.20 0.92 -11.22
CA LYS A 266 -18.41 0.60 -11.97
C LYS A 266 -18.12 0.52 -13.46
N GLN A 267 -18.80 -0.41 -14.12
CA GLN A 267 -18.84 -0.53 -15.57
C GLN A 267 -20.28 -0.42 -16.05
N HIS A 268 -20.51 0.33 -17.12
CA HIS A 268 -21.80 0.36 -17.82
C HIS A 268 -21.62 0.54 -19.33
N ILE A 269 -22.69 0.25 -20.07
CA ILE A 269 -22.73 0.46 -21.53
C ILE A 269 -23.72 1.59 -21.81
N GLU A 270 -23.25 2.60 -22.53
CA GLU A 270 -24.10 3.67 -23.05
C GLU A 270 -24.45 3.35 -24.50
N LEU A 271 -25.74 3.36 -24.83
CA LEU A 271 -26.24 3.17 -26.19
C LEU A 271 -26.78 4.51 -26.70
N ASN A 272 -26.22 4.99 -27.80
CA ASN A 272 -26.60 6.26 -28.41
C ASN A 272 -27.05 6.03 -29.86
N ASP A 273 -28.22 6.54 -30.23
CA ASP A 273 -28.64 6.56 -31.63
C ASP A 273 -27.74 7.50 -32.43
N VAL A 274 -26.99 6.94 -33.39
CA VAL A 274 -26.23 7.73 -34.35
C VAL A 274 -27.22 8.13 -35.45
N LYS A 275 -28.06 9.14 -35.15
CA LYS A 275 -28.95 9.70 -36.18
C LYS A 275 -28.10 10.22 -37.32
N GLY A 276 -28.14 9.53 -38.47
CA GLY A 276 -27.84 10.16 -39.74
C GLY A 276 -28.69 11.42 -39.86
N ARG A 277 -28.08 12.56 -40.18
CA ARG A 277 -28.77 13.82 -40.48
C ARG A 277 -30.02 13.58 -41.34
N ARG A 278 -31.20 13.53 -40.71
CA ARG A 278 -32.49 13.83 -41.32
C ARG A 278 -33.42 14.35 -40.23
N ASN A 279 -33.74 15.63 -40.38
CA ASN A 279 -34.67 16.40 -39.55
C ASN A 279 -35.96 15.63 -39.27
N ASN A 280 -36.37 15.53 -38.00
CA ASN A 280 -37.66 16.01 -37.50
C ASN A 280 -37.89 15.61 -36.03
N ALA A 281 -38.78 16.37 -35.41
CA ALA A 281 -38.99 16.64 -34.00
C ALA A 281 -39.49 15.46 -33.13
N ASN A 282 -39.33 15.66 -31.80
CA ASN A 282 -39.87 14.89 -30.66
C ASN A 282 -39.32 13.46 -30.53
N THR A 283 -38.97 12.88 -29.37
CA THR A 283 -39.61 12.91 -28.05
C THR A 283 -38.68 12.26 -26.99
N HIS A 284 -38.86 12.67 -25.73
CA HIS A 284 -38.62 12.01 -24.43
C HIS A 284 -37.48 10.98 -24.25
N GLY A 285 -36.54 11.33 -23.35
CA GLY A 285 -35.55 10.41 -22.80
C GLY A 285 -36.15 9.48 -21.74
N SER A 286 -35.93 8.18 -21.91
CA SER A 286 -36.21 7.15 -20.91
C SER A 286 -34.90 6.61 -20.35
N ASN A 287 -34.64 6.92 -19.07
CA ASN A 287 -33.60 6.25 -18.29
C ASN A 287 -34.09 4.85 -17.91
N PHE A 288 -33.43 3.81 -18.40
CA PHE A 288 -33.59 2.46 -17.88
C PHE A 288 -32.36 2.08 -17.07
N ASN A 289 -32.54 2.03 -15.75
CA ASN A 289 -31.59 1.42 -14.82
C ASN A 289 -31.69 -0.10 -14.94
N TYR A 290 -30.65 -0.76 -15.45
CA TYR A 290 -30.46 -2.18 -15.27
C TYR A 290 -29.38 -2.41 -14.21
N ALA A 291 -29.75 -3.15 -13.16
CA ALA A 291 -28.84 -3.60 -12.12
C ALA A 291 -27.81 -4.59 -12.69
N ALA A 292 -26.56 -4.45 -12.29
CA ALA A 292 -25.47 -5.31 -12.74
C ALA A 292 -25.66 -6.77 -12.27
N PRO A 293 -25.35 -7.78 -13.10
CA PRO A 293 -25.23 -9.16 -12.64
C PRO A 293 -23.87 -9.36 -11.95
N TYR A 294 -23.89 -10.12 -10.85
CA TYR A 294 -22.71 -10.51 -10.08
C TYR A 294 -21.67 -11.27 -10.93
N PRO A 295 -20.36 -11.13 -10.63
CA PRO A 295 -19.33 -11.91 -11.31
C PRO A 295 -19.47 -13.41 -11.00
N VAL A 296 -19.41 -14.22 -12.05
CA VAL A 296 -19.48 -15.68 -12.00
C VAL A 296 -18.17 -16.24 -11.44
N THR A 297 -18.20 -16.81 -10.24
CA THR A 297 -17.14 -17.68 -9.72
C THR A 297 -17.41 -19.13 -10.10
N SER A 298 -16.45 -19.79 -10.74
CA SER A 298 -16.47 -21.25 -11.00
C SER A 298 -15.96 -22.04 -9.77
N PRO A 299 -16.30 -23.34 -9.63
CA PRO A 299 -16.55 -23.95 -8.33
C PRO A 299 -15.38 -24.78 -7.77
N THR A 300 -15.14 -24.71 -6.47
CA THR A 300 -14.43 -25.77 -5.71
C THR A 300 -15.00 -25.92 -4.29
N HIS A 301 -15.71 -27.04 -4.09
CA HIS A 301 -16.10 -27.75 -2.86
C HIS A 301 -16.93 -27.06 -1.75
N PRO A 302 -17.88 -27.79 -1.11
CA PRO A 302 -18.85 -27.23 -0.18
C PRO A 302 -18.31 -27.19 1.27
N PRO A 303 -18.68 -26.18 2.08
CA PRO A 303 -18.60 -26.29 3.53
C PRO A 303 -19.85 -26.97 4.09
N PRO A 304 -19.77 -27.61 5.27
CA PRO A 304 -20.89 -28.30 5.89
C PRO A 304 -21.89 -27.32 6.53
N ASN A 305 -23.14 -27.75 6.59
CA ASN A 305 -24.28 -27.14 7.30
C ASN A 305 -23.94 -26.71 8.74
N SER A 306 -24.37 -25.50 9.15
CA SER A 306 -25.55 -25.32 10.02
C SER A 306 -25.72 -23.87 10.51
N GLU A 307 -26.89 -23.31 10.19
CA GLU A 307 -27.87 -22.76 11.13
C GLU A 307 -27.47 -21.74 12.24
N MET A 308 -28.09 -20.56 12.13
CA MET A 308 -28.60 -19.66 13.17
C MET A 308 -27.67 -18.94 14.17
N ALA A 309 -27.65 -17.62 14.01
CA ALA A 309 -27.92 -16.59 15.02
C ALA A 309 -27.68 -16.91 16.52
N ARG A 310 -26.80 -16.13 17.17
CA ARG A 310 -27.17 -15.15 18.24
C ARG A 310 -25.93 -14.61 18.95
N ILE A 311 -26.02 -13.32 19.25
CA ILE A 311 -25.21 -12.58 20.21
C ILE A 311 -25.45 -13.15 21.62
N ASN A 312 -24.40 -13.45 22.40
CA ASN A 312 -24.24 -12.95 23.78
C ASN A 312 -22.91 -13.35 24.45
N PHE A 313 -22.56 -12.48 25.39
CA PHE A 313 -21.43 -12.39 26.32
C PHE A 313 -21.09 -13.63 27.17
N LEU A 314 -19.86 -13.55 27.75
CA LEU A 314 -19.37 -14.00 29.07
C LEU A 314 -18.43 -15.23 29.18
N GLN A 315 -17.23 -14.90 29.66
CA GLN A 315 -16.42 -15.48 30.76
C GLN A 315 -15.92 -16.94 30.77
N GLN A 316 -14.59 -17.02 30.95
CA GLN A 316 -13.79 -17.87 31.85
C GLN A 316 -13.99 -19.40 31.81
N HIS A 317 -12.94 -20.11 31.41
CA HIS A 317 -11.92 -20.62 32.35
C HIS A 317 -10.56 -20.73 31.64
#